data_AF-A0A1Y2D520-F1
#
_entry.id   AF-A0A1Y2D520-F1
#
_cell.length_a   1.000
_cell.length_b   1.000
_cell.length_c   1.000
_cell.angle_alpha   90.00
_cell.angle_beta   90.00
_cell.angle_gamma   90.00
#
_symmetry.space_group_name_H-M   'P 1'
#
loop_
_entity.id
_entity.type
_entity.pdbx_description
1 polymer ?
#
loop_
_entity_poly.entity_id
_entity_poly.type
_entity_poly.pdbx_seq_one_letter_code
_entity_poly.pdbx_strand_id
1 'polypeptide(L)'
;MKEIKYCYGIIINSIGFSETGACIWYTSMINKFNNYSKENNLNITLQFNYYSRINSTNNVGDDASQLDILFIRHSPKYDIILYDNIYSRRYGSHLLNLKEWLPNDHINLYSDNILSKTSLYKDKLVGLPVAIDSTVLYYNHELLNKYNKTIPKTWDKLLNTTFNRKSSGDKEKIIRA
;
A
#
# COMPACT_ATOMS: atom_id res chain seq x y z
N MET A 1 -46.08 -24.96 -10.18
CA MET A 1 -45.50 -23.63 -9.88
C MET A 1 -43.99 -23.82 -9.76
N LYS A 2 -43.17 -23.25 -10.66
CA LYS A 2 -41.71 -23.32 -10.55
C LYS A 2 -41.26 -22.25 -9.54
N GLU A 3 -40.60 -22.65 -8.46
CA GLU A 3 -39.89 -21.72 -7.58
C GLU A 3 -38.85 -20.95 -8.41
N ILE A 4 -39.01 -19.62 -8.48
CA ILE A 4 -38.00 -18.74 -9.04
C ILE A 4 -36.93 -18.58 -7.96
N LYS A 5 -35.80 -19.27 -8.12
CA LYS A 5 -34.60 -19.02 -7.31
C LYS A 5 -34.00 -17.69 -7.76
N TYR A 6 -34.14 -16.66 -6.93
CA TYR A 6 -33.38 -15.42 -7.10
C TYR A 6 -31.90 -15.71 -6.86
N CYS A 7 -31.06 -15.51 -7.88
CA CYS A 7 -29.61 -15.57 -7.73
C CYS A 7 -29.13 -14.15 -7.38
N TYR A 8 -28.91 -13.87 -6.10
CA TYR A 8 -28.38 -12.57 -5.68
C TYR A 8 -26.89 -12.50 -6.00
N GLY A 9 -26.52 -11.57 -6.89
CA GLY A 9 -25.12 -11.22 -7.12
C GLY A 9 -24.62 -10.29 -6.03
N ILE A 10 -23.41 -10.55 -5.51
CA ILE A 10 -22.78 -9.74 -4.48
C ILE A 10 -21.87 -8.73 -5.17
N ILE A 11 -22.06 -7.45 -4.90
CA ILE A 11 -21.13 -6.39 -5.31
C ILE A 11 -20.33 -5.99 -4.09
N ILE A 12 -19.01 -6.14 -4.17
CA ILE A 12 -18.07 -5.69 -3.14
C ILE A 12 -17.46 -4.40 -3.62
N ASN A 13 -17.68 -3.31 -2.88
CA ASN A 13 -17.15 -2.00 -3.19
C ASN A 13 -15.84 -1.78 -2.45
N SER A 14 -14.77 -1.51 -3.19
CA SER A 14 -13.47 -1.19 -2.64
C SER A 14 -13.07 0.25 -2.94
N ILE A 15 -12.33 0.86 -2.02
CA ILE A 15 -11.71 2.18 -2.20
C ILE A 15 -10.20 2.09 -2.00
N GLY A 16 -9.45 2.84 -2.80
CA GLY A 16 -8.02 3.01 -2.59
C GLY A 16 -7.54 4.34 -3.12
N PHE A 17 -6.37 4.75 -2.63
CA PHE A 17 -5.71 5.98 -3.01
C PHE A 17 -4.28 5.67 -3.40
N SER A 18 -3.74 6.36 -4.41
CA SER A 18 -2.28 6.37 -4.57
C SER A 18 -1.76 7.62 -5.25
N GLU A 19 -0.70 8.14 -4.65
CA GLU A 19 0.18 9.19 -5.15
C GLU A 19 1.04 8.72 -6.33
N THR A 20 1.34 7.42 -6.38
CA THR A 20 2.45 6.83 -7.13
C THR A 20 2.06 5.49 -7.74
N GLY A 21 1.49 5.46 -8.95
CA GLY A 21 1.45 4.31 -9.89
C GLY A 21 0.87 2.95 -9.44
N ALA A 22 0.66 2.71 -8.14
CA ALA A 22 0.29 1.43 -7.54
C ALA A 22 -1.09 0.95 -7.97
N CYS A 23 -1.91 1.88 -8.48
CA CYS A 23 -3.20 1.63 -9.13
C CYS A 23 -3.16 0.45 -10.12
N ILE A 24 -2.10 0.35 -10.93
CA ILE A 24 -1.99 -0.66 -12.00
C ILE A 24 -2.05 -2.08 -11.42
N TRP A 25 -1.43 -2.30 -10.26
CA TRP A 25 -1.42 -3.61 -9.62
C TRP A 25 -2.81 -3.98 -9.09
N TYR A 26 -3.50 -3.03 -8.45
CA TYR A 26 -4.84 -3.26 -7.93
C TYR A 26 -5.83 -3.57 -9.05
N THR A 27 -5.85 -2.78 -10.13
CA THR A 27 -6.73 -3.05 -11.27
C THR A 27 -6.49 -4.44 -11.86
N SER A 28 -5.23 -4.88 -11.97
CA SER A 28 -4.91 -6.24 -12.43
C SER A 28 -5.46 -7.32 -11.49
N MET A 29 -5.27 -7.17 -10.18
CA MET A 29 -5.80 -8.12 -9.18
C MET A 29 -7.32 -8.22 -9.22
N ILE A 30 -8.00 -7.08 -9.30
CA ILE A 30 -9.47 -7.00 -9.35
C ILE A 30 -10.01 -7.65 -10.61
N ASN A 31 -9.39 -7.40 -11.77
CA ASN A 31 -9.78 -8.04 -13.02
C ASN A 31 -9.60 -9.56 -12.97
N LYS A 32 -8.48 -10.03 -12.40
CA LYS A 32 -8.23 -11.47 -12.20
C LYS A 32 -9.28 -12.09 -11.29
N PHE A 33 -9.61 -11.45 -10.17
CA PHE A 33 -10.65 -11.93 -9.27
C PHE A 33 -12.02 -11.96 -9.95
N ASN A 34 -12.40 -10.92 -10.68
CA ASN A 34 -13.69 -10.86 -11.37
C ASN A 34 -13.80 -11.91 -12.48
N ASN A 35 -12.71 -12.22 -13.18
CA ASN A 35 -12.68 -13.33 -14.13
C ASN A 35 -12.82 -14.68 -13.41
N TYR A 36 -12.04 -14.90 -12.35
CA TYR A 36 -12.14 -16.10 -11.52
C TYR A 36 -13.57 -16.30 -10.97
N SER A 37 -14.21 -15.25 -10.48
CA SER A 37 -15.58 -15.26 -9.98
C SER A 37 -16.59 -15.70 -11.04
N LYS A 38 -16.45 -15.20 -12.28
CA LYS A 38 -17.28 -15.61 -13.42
C LYS A 38 -17.04 -17.08 -13.79
N GLU A 39 -15.79 -17.49 -13.91
CA GLU A 39 -15.40 -18.86 -14.29
C GLU A 39 -15.86 -19.90 -13.25
N ASN A 40 -15.90 -19.51 -11.98
CA ASN A 40 -16.28 -20.39 -10.86
C ASN A 40 -17.71 -20.15 -10.38
N ASN A 41 -18.53 -19.39 -11.12
CA ASN A 41 -19.94 -19.07 -10.79
C ASN A 41 -20.15 -18.54 -9.36
N LEU A 42 -19.19 -17.78 -8.83
CA LEU A 42 -19.30 -17.21 -7.47
C LEU A 42 -20.34 -16.10 -7.40
N ASN A 43 -20.65 -15.47 -8.55
CA ASN A 43 -21.58 -14.35 -8.66
C ASN A 43 -21.18 -13.15 -7.77
N ILE A 44 -19.86 -12.95 -7.59
CA ILE A 44 -19.27 -11.83 -6.86
C ILE A 44 -18.61 -10.87 -7.85
N THR A 45 -18.88 -9.58 -7.75
CA THR A 45 -18.20 -8.54 -8.52
C THR A 45 -17.48 -7.60 -7.57
N LEU A 46 -16.16 -7.52 -7.68
CA LEU A 46 -15.34 -6.55 -6.97
C LEU A 46 -15.22 -5.27 -7.81
N GLN A 47 -15.74 -4.17 -7.29
CA GLN A 47 -15.63 -2.83 -7.87
C GLN A 47 -14.55 -2.04 -7.14
N PHE A 48 -13.71 -1.34 -7.89
CA PHE A 48 -12.61 -0.55 -7.32
C PHE A 48 -12.74 0.92 -7.64
N ASN A 49 -12.92 1.70 -6.58
CA ASN A 49 -13.04 3.15 -6.62
C ASN A 49 -11.67 3.71 -6.24
N TYR A 50 -10.96 4.20 -7.24
CA TYR A 50 -9.58 4.64 -7.05
C TYR A 50 -9.44 6.14 -7.27
N TYR A 51 -8.77 6.81 -6.33
CA TYR A 51 -8.48 8.24 -6.40
C TYR A 51 -6.97 8.49 -6.52
N SER A 52 -6.61 9.36 -7.47
CA SER A 52 -5.24 9.79 -7.77
C SER A 52 -5.23 11.22 -8.26
N ARG A 53 -4.02 11.77 -8.42
CA ARG A 53 -3.82 13.12 -8.97
C ARG A 53 -4.42 13.30 -10.37
N ILE A 54 -4.60 12.21 -11.13
CA ILE A 54 -5.05 12.26 -12.52
C ILE A 54 -6.59 12.29 -12.62
N ASN A 55 -7.29 11.67 -11.67
CA ASN A 55 -8.75 11.47 -11.75
C ASN A 55 -9.52 12.07 -10.55
N SER A 56 -8.84 12.80 -9.67
CA SER A 56 -9.44 13.51 -8.55
C SER A 56 -9.02 14.97 -8.57
N THR A 57 -9.98 15.87 -8.33
CA THR A 57 -9.71 17.30 -8.07
C THR A 57 -9.14 17.52 -6.66
N ASN A 58 -9.24 16.52 -5.79
CA ASN A 58 -8.72 16.59 -4.44
C ASN A 58 -7.21 16.32 -4.46
N ASN A 59 -6.46 17.10 -3.69
CA ASN A 59 -5.05 16.83 -3.44
C ASN A 59 -4.93 15.41 -2.85
N VAL A 60 -4.09 14.55 -3.43
CA VAL A 60 -3.89 13.17 -2.95
C VAL A 60 -3.32 13.12 -1.53
N GLY A 61 -2.80 14.25 -1.01
CA GLY A 61 -2.50 14.41 0.42
C GLY A 61 -3.72 14.42 1.36
N ASP A 62 -4.95 14.34 0.85
CA ASP A 62 -6.20 14.45 1.63
C ASP A 62 -6.94 13.10 1.79
N ASP A 63 -6.28 11.98 1.46
CA ASP A 63 -6.84 10.62 1.55
C ASP A 63 -7.33 10.29 2.97
N ALA A 64 -6.57 10.73 3.98
CA ALA A 64 -6.90 10.51 5.39
C ALA A 64 -8.21 11.22 5.78
N SER A 65 -8.47 12.43 5.29
CA SER A 65 -9.69 13.17 5.65
C SER A 65 -10.94 12.53 5.01
N GLN A 66 -10.81 11.99 3.80
CA GLN A 66 -11.90 11.26 3.15
C GLN A 66 -12.23 9.99 3.94
N LEU A 67 -11.22 9.23 4.35
CA LEU A 67 -11.41 8.06 5.21
C LEU A 67 -11.98 8.45 6.58
N ASP A 68 -11.53 9.56 7.18
CA ASP A 68 -12.10 10.06 8.44
C ASP A 68 -13.61 10.30 8.30
N ILE A 69 -14.04 10.99 7.25
CA ILE A 69 -15.46 11.27 7.01
C ILE A 69 -16.24 9.96 6.84
N LEU A 70 -15.71 8.98 6.10
CA LEU A 70 -16.34 7.68 5.90
C LEU A 70 -16.51 6.93 7.23
N PHE A 71 -15.46 6.87 8.05
CA PHE A 71 -15.48 6.17 9.33
C PHE A 71 -16.32 6.86 10.40
N ILE A 72 -16.23 8.19 10.53
CA ILE A 72 -17.05 8.97 11.47
C ILE A 72 -18.53 8.83 11.15
N ARG A 73 -18.90 8.78 9.86
CA ARG A 73 -20.29 8.61 9.43
C ARG A 73 -20.77 7.16 9.42
N HIS A 74 -19.93 6.20 9.79
CA HIS A 74 -20.22 4.77 9.64
C HIS A 74 -20.75 4.43 8.25
N SER A 75 -20.13 5.00 7.22
CA SER A 75 -20.63 4.89 5.84
C SER A 75 -20.57 3.44 5.35
N PRO A 76 -21.67 2.86 4.84
CA PRO A 76 -21.68 1.51 4.27
C PRO A 76 -21.20 1.49 2.81
N LYS A 77 -20.57 2.57 2.33
CA LYS A 77 -20.27 2.75 0.91
C LYS A 77 -19.19 1.79 0.39
N TYR A 78 -18.26 1.40 1.25
CA TYR A 78 -17.12 0.57 0.90
C TYR A 78 -16.96 -0.58 1.89
N ASP A 79 -16.74 -1.77 1.34
CA ASP A 79 -16.53 -3.02 2.06
C ASP A 79 -15.04 -3.29 2.29
N ILE A 80 -14.19 -2.86 1.34
CA ILE A 80 -12.73 -3.03 1.39
C ILE A 80 -12.05 -1.67 1.25
N ILE A 81 -11.14 -1.37 2.17
CA ILE A 81 -10.41 -0.10 2.20
C ILE A 81 -8.93 -0.39 2.06
N LEU A 82 -8.30 0.14 1.00
CA LEU A 82 -6.85 0.15 0.83
C LEU A 82 -6.31 1.45 1.38
N TYR A 83 -5.51 1.35 2.44
CA TYR A 83 -4.97 2.49 3.16
C TYR A 83 -3.54 2.22 3.63
N ASP A 84 -2.79 3.28 3.92
CA ASP A 84 -1.42 3.19 4.42
C ASP A 84 -1.37 2.65 5.86
N ASN A 85 -0.46 1.72 6.14
CA ASN A 85 -0.37 1.03 7.43
C ASN A 85 -0.14 2.00 8.62
N ILE A 86 0.39 3.20 8.40
CA ILE A 86 0.51 4.23 9.46
C ILE A 86 -0.86 4.58 10.09
N TYR A 87 -1.95 4.40 9.34
CA TYR A 87 -3.30 4.69 9.81
C TYR A 87 -4.01 3.52 10.51
N SER A 88 -3.38 2.33 10.63
CA SER A 88 -3.98 1.18 11.31
C SER A 88 -4.36 1.51 12.76
N ARG A 89 -3.57 2.34 13.44
CA ARG A 89 -3.89 2.79 14.80
C ARG A 89 -5.05 3.79 14.85
N ARG A 90 -5.25 4.56 13.79
CA ARG A 90 -6.30 5.57 13.67
C ARG A 90 -7.65 4.93 13.35
N TYR A 91 -7.67 3.98 12.42
CA TYR A 91 -8.90 3.40 11.89
C TYR A 91 -9.26 2.04 12.47
N GLY A 92 -8.36 1.38 13.19
CA GLY A 92 -8.56 0.01 13.66
C GLY A 92 -9.80 -0.21 14.55
N SER A 93 -10.32 0.81 15.23
CA SER A 93 -11.59 0.71 15.97
C SER A 93 -12.82 0.60 15.08
N HIS A 94 -12.74 1.02 13.82
CA HIS A 94 -13.81 0.97 12.83
C HIS A 94 -13.74 -0.26 11.91
N LEU A 95 -12.67 -1.05 12.01
CA LEU A 95 -12.37 -2.16 11.11
C LEU A 95 -12.70 -3.52 11.75
N LEU A 96 -13.05 -4.47 10.90
CA LEU A 96 -13.36 -5.84 11.28
C LEU A 96 -12.11 -6.56 11.82
N ASN A 97 -12.27 -7.40 12.84
CA ASN A 97 -11.20 -8.28 13.29
C ASN A 97 -11.11 -9.51 12.37
N LEU A 98 -10.18 -9.50 11.42
CA LEU A 98 -10.03 -10.55 10.41
C LEU A 98 -9.70 -11.93 11.00
N LYS A 99 -9.15 -12.01 12.22
CA LYS A 99 -8.95 -13.29 12.92
C LYS A 99 -10.25 -14.07 13.16
N GLU A 100 -11.39 -13.38 13.21
CA GLU A 100 -12.70 -14.00 13.41
C GLU A 100 -13.31 -14.54 12.11
N TRP A 101 -12.78 -14.14 10.95
CA TRP A 101 -13.38 -14.39 9.64
C TRP A 101 -12.48 -15.16 8.68
N LEU A 102 -11.17 -15.11 8.88
CA LEU A 102 -10.20 -15.78 8.02
C LEU A 102 -9.68 -17.06 8.70
N PRO A 103 -9.61 -18.18 7.95
CA PRO A 103 -8.83 -19.34 8.35
C PRO A 103 -7.40 -18.95 8.75
N ASN A 104 -6.89 -19.55 9.83
CA ASN A 104 -5.52 -19.31 10.30
C ASN A 104 -4.48 -19.59 9.22
N ASP A 105 -4.71 -20.58 8.37
CA ASP A 105 -3.80 -20.92 7.27
C ASP A 105 -3.59 -19.75 6.30
N HIS A 106 -4.60 -18.89 6.09
CA HIS A 106 -4.44 -17.69 5.28
C HIS A 106 -3.67 -16.58 6.01
N ILE A 107 -3.85 -16.46 7.33
CA ILE A 107 -3.10 -15.49 8.14
C ILE A 107 -1.62 -15.88 8.22
N ASN A 108 -1.34 -17.18 8.34
CA ASN A 108 0.01 -17.75 8.43
C ASN A 108 0.82 -17.63 7.12
N LEU A 109 0.21 -17.19 6.01
CA LEU A 109 0.94 -16.81 4.80
C LEU A 109 1.80 -15.56 5.00
N TYR A 110 1.51 -14.77 6.04
CA TYR A 110 2.18 -13.52 6.34
C TYR A 110 3.14 -13.68 7.52
N SER A 111 4.24 -12.93 7.51
CA SER A 111 5.17 -12.90 8.65
C SER A 111 4.53 -12.21 9.85
N ASP A 112 4.59 -12.84 11.02
CA ASP A 112 4.14 -12.25 12.30
C ASP A 112 4.79 -10.89 12.60
N ASN A 113 6.07 -10.73 12.26
CA ASN A 113 6.81 -9.48 12.45
C ASN A 113 6.28 -8.36 11.53
N ILE A 114 5.76 -8.71 10.36
CA ILE A 114 5.12 -7.74 9.46
C ILE A 114 3.73 -7.40 10.01
N LEU A 115 2.89 -8.40 10.25
CA LEU A 115 1.51 -8.20 10.72
C LEU A 115 1.45 -7.36 12.00
N SER A 116 2.35 -7.63 12.95
CA SER A 116 2.43 -6.89 14.21
C SER A 116 2.80 -5.41 14.06
N LYS A 117 3.50 -5.05 12.98
CA LYS A 117 3.92 -3.67 12.70
C LYS A 117 2.96 -2.90 11.80
N THR A 118 2.22 -3.60 10.94
CA THR A 118 1.43 -2.95 9.88
C THR A 118 -0.08 -3.08 10.09
N SER A 119 -0.55 -4.14 10.74
CA SER A 119 -1.93 -4.61 10.56
C SER A 119 -2.67 -4.92 11.86
N LEU A 120 -2.02 -4.79 13.01
CA LEU A 120 -2.66 -4.96 14.32
C LEU A 120 -3.16 -3.63 14.90
N TYR A 121 -4.37 -3.67 15.46
CA TYR A 121 -4.90 -2.65 16.36
C TYR A 121 -5.30 -3.32 17.67
N LYS A 122 -4.52 -3.08 18.74
CA LYS A 122 -4.58 -3.90 19.96
C LYS A 122 -4.41 -5.38 19.55
N ASP A 123 -5.30 -6.27 19.96
CA ASP A 123 -5.23 -7.69 19.61
C ASP A 123 -5.97 -8.06 18.30
N LYS A 124 -6.62 -7.08 17.66
CA LYS A 124 -7.39 -7.27 16.42
C LYS A 124 -6.48 -7.18 15.19
N LEU A 125 -6.62 -8.14 14.28
CA LEU A 125 -6.04 -8.04 12.93
C LEU A 125 -7.01 -7.24 12.06
N VAL A 126 -6.68 -5.99 11.77
CA VAL A 126 -7.60 -5.05 11.11
C VAL A 126 -7.35 -4.88 9.61
N GLY A 127 -6.34 -5.57 9.07
CA GLY A 127 -6.02 -5.56 7.66
C GLY A 127 -5.00 -6.64 7.30
N LEU A 128 -4.72 -6.78 6.01
CA LEU A 128 -3.64 -7.63 5.49
C LEU A 128 -2.74 -6.79 4.58
N PRO A 129 -1.40 -6.93 4.67
CA PRO A 129 -0.49 -6.25 3.76
C PRO A 129 -0.71 -6.72 2.31
N VAL A 130 -0.91 -5.78 1.39
CA VAL A 130 -0.99 -6.08 -0.05
C VAL A 130 0.37 -5.87 -0.72
N ALA A 131 1.06 -4.80 -0.31
CA ALA A 131 2.43 -4.50 -0.73
C ALA A 131 3.20 -3.95 0.47
N ILE A 132 4.51 -4.13 0.43
CA ILE A 132 5.44 -3.56 1.41
C ILE A 132 6.52 -2.86 0.60
N ASP A 133 6.72 -1.59 0.90
CA ASP A 133 7.85 -0.82 0.40
C ASP A 133 8.83 -0.53 1.54
N SER A 134 10.06 -0.25 1.15
CA SER A 134 11.11 0.16 2.06
C SER A 134 12.03 1.12 1.36
N THR A 135 12.49 2.12 2.10
CA THR A 135 13.49 3.06 1.58
C THR A 135 14.84 2.36 1.52
N VAL A 136 15.44 2.33 0.33
CA VAL A 136 16.78 1.81 0.10
C VAL A 136 17.68 2.86 -0.53
N LEU A 137 18.98 2.75 -0.30
CA LEU A 137 19.96 3.63 -0.95
C LEU A 137 20.23 3.13 -2.38
N TYR A 138 19.72 3.85 -3.37
CA TYR A 138 20.17 3.72 -4.75
C TYR A 138 21.44 4.55 -4.97
N TYR A 139 22.33 4.07 -5.83
CA TYR A 139 23.56 4.77 -6.16
C TYR A 139 23.92 4.57 -7.64
N ASN A 140 24.61 5.54 -8.22
CA ASN A 140 25.08 5.49 -9.60
C ASN A 140 26.52 4.92 -9.63
N HIS A 141 26.66 3.69 -10.16
CA HIS A 141 27.96 3.01 -10.27
C HIS A 141 29.00 3.80 -11.07
N GLU A 142 28.59 4.48 -12.16
CA GLU A 142 29.50 5.24 -13.01
C GLU A 142 30.07 6.46 -12.26
N LEU A 143 29.24 7.14 -11.47
CA LEU A 143 29.68 8.25 -10.63
C LEU A 143 30.63 7.77 -9.52
N LEU A 144 30.34 6.65 -8.87
CA LEU A 144 31.25 6.08 -7.87
C LEU A 144 32.62 5.77 -8.48
N ASN A 145 32.65 5.13 -9.65
CA ASN A 145 33.89 4.80 -10.36
C ASN A 145 34.66 6.05 -10.79
N LYS A 146 33.98 7.06 -11.36
CA LYS A 146 34.58 8.33 -11.81
C LYS A 146 35.31 9.07 -10.69
N TYR A 147 34.82 8.99 -9.46
CA TYR A 147 35.41 9.65 -8.30
C TYR A 147 36.21 8.68 -7.39
N ASN A 148 36.46 7.45 -7.84
CA ASN A 148 37.15 6.40 -7.10
C ASN A 148 36.57 6.19 -5.68
N LYS A 149 35.24 6.12 -5.60
CA LYS A 149 34.47 5.90 -4.35
C LYS A 149 33.92 4.48 -4.33
N THR A 150 33.73 3.94 -3.12
CA THR A 150 33.13 2.63 -2.91
C THR A 150 31.68 2.76 -2.48
N ILE A 151 30.91 1.67 -2.61
CA ILE A 151 29.53 1.60 -2.14
C ILE A 151 29.54 1.81 -0.61
N PRO A 152 28.86 2.84 -0.09
CA PRO A 152 28.91 3.14 1.33
C PRO A 152 28.10 2.13 2.14
N LYS A 153 28.76 1.45 3.09
CA LYS A 153 28.13 0.47 4.00
C LYS A 153 27.73 1.05 5.35
N THR A 154 28.01 2.32 5.58
CA THR A 154 27.79 3.04 6.86
C THR A 154 27.48 4.49 6.57
N TRP A 155 26.78 5.19 7.48
CA TRP A 155 26.48 6.62 7.36
C TRP A 155 27.73 7.49 7.17
N ASP A 156 28.80 7.25 7.92
CA ASP A 156 30.06 8.00 7.78
C ASP A 156 30.68 7.84 6.39
N LYS A 157 30.68 6.61 5.87
CA LYS A 157 31.11 6.34 4.49
C LYS A 157 30.21 7.04 3.48
N LEU A 158 28.88 7.04 3.67
CA LEU A 158 27.95 7.74 2.77
C LEU A 158 28.27 9.24 2.71
N LEU A 159 28.45 9.90 3.86
CA LEU A 159 28.87 11.30 3.93
C LEU A 159 30.21 11.52 3.22
N ASN A 160 31.20 10.67 3.46
CA ASN A 160 32.50 10.76 2.79
C ASN A 160 32.44 10.50 1.26
N THR A 161 31.39 9.83 0.78
CA THR A 161 31.15 9.64 -0.66
C THR A 161 30.61 10.91 -1.30
N THR A 162 29.82 11.72 -0.60
CA THR A 162 29.24 12.97 -1.12
C THR A 162 30.20 14.16 -1.07
N PHE A 163 31.15 14.16 -0.12
CA PHE A 163 32.16 15.21 0.01
C PHE A 163 33.43 14.87 -0.74
N ASN A 164 33.67 15.56 -1.86
CA ASN A 164 35.00 15.65 -2.46
C ASN A 164 35.77 16.78 -1.79
N ARG A 165 36.56 16.47 -0.76
CA ARG A 165 37.62 17.39 -0.32
C ARG A 165 38.68 17.43 -1.42
N LYS A 166 38.52 18.31 -2.40
CA LYS A 166 39.64 18.70 -3.28
C LYS A 166 40.59 19.55 -2.45
N SER A 167 41.78 19.02 -2.18
CA SER A 167 42.92 19.77 -1.70
C SER A 167 43.45 20.69 -2.81
N SER A 168 42.73 21.78 -3.08
CA SER A 168 43.21 23.01 -3.76
C SER A 168 42.02 23.91 -4.14
N GLY A 169 41.82 24.99 -3.40
CA GLY A 169 41.28 26.29 -3.87
C GLY A 169 39.84 26.43 -4.39
N ASP A 170 39.19 25.40 -4.92
CA ASP A 170 37.95 25.56 -5.67
C ASP A 170 36.73 24.88 -5.02
N LYS A 171 35.64 25.67 -4.98
CA LYS A 171 34.36 25.47 -4.28
C LYS A 171 33.80 24.04 -4.36
N GLU A 172 33.29 23.58 -3.22
CA GLU A 172 32.64 22.29 -2.98
C GLU A 172 31.67 21.89 -4.12
N LYS A 173 32.03 20.88 -4.90
CA LYS A 173 31.08 20.17 -5.76
C LYS A 173 30.44 19.05 -4.93
N ILE A 174 29.24 19.30 -4.44
CA ILE A 174 28.36 18.26 -3.91
C ILE A 174 28.07 17.28 -5.05
N ILE A 175 28.46 16.01 -4.88
CA ILE A 175 27.96 14.95 -5.75
C ILE A 175 26.50 14.73 -5.33
N ARG A 176 25.56 15.31 -6.08
CA ARG A 176 24.14 14.99 -5.92
C ARG A 176 23.90 13.64 -6.59
N ALA A 177 23.33 12.71 -5.82
CA ALA A 177 22.79 11.46 -6.32
C ALA A 177 21.51 11.73 -7.12
#